data_AF-A0A9E2MGS6-F1
#
_entry.id   AF-A0A9E2MGS6-F1
#
_cell.length_a   1.000
_cell.length_b   1.000
_cell.length_c   1.000
_cell.angle_alpha   90.00
_cell.angle_beta   90.00
_cell.angle_gamma   90.00
#
_symmetry.space_group_name_H-M   'P 1'
#
loop_
_entity.id
_entity.type
_entity.pdbx_description
1 polymer ?
#
loop_
_entity_poly.entity_id
_entity_poly.type
_entity_poly.pdbx_seq_one_letter_code
_entity_poly.pdbx_strand_id
1 'polypeptide(L)'
;MKTDKHILVTNDDGHESVALHALVAELRKIAKVTVVAPANEKSACGHSLTLSHPLNFVSLDDDFYKLEDGTPSDCIYLALHSMFEGNKPDLVVSGINKGSNMGEDITYSGTAAGAMEAVLQGVPAIAISQVMDFTQPLPNFDLATRTIRTLVEKIFSGEFPLPHREFLNVNVPNGVTDASMKVTYAGYRFYGNDAHLHRNPRGMEYYWLGLHPLAFKPREAKTMLSDFEAIEQGFVSVTPIHLDMSAYASMEKLESWL
;
A
#
# COMPACT_ATOMS: atom_id res chain seq x y z
N MET A 1 28.23 -3.19 4.71
CA MET A 1 28.47 -2.86 3.28
C MET A 1 27.12 -2.47 2.70
N LYS A 2 27.02 -1.33 2.00
CA LYS A 2 25.81 -1.05 1.21
C LYS A 2 25.72 -2.13 0.13
N THR A 3 24.55 -2.76 0.01
CA THR A 3 24.31 -3.78 -1.01
C THR A 3 24.16 -3.11 -2.38
N ASP A 4 24.46 -3.81 -3.48
CA ASP A 4 24.21 -3.33 -4.86
C ASP A 4 22.72 -3.35 -5.22
N LYS A 5 21.84 -3.48 -4.22
CA LYS A 5 20.38 -3.56 -4.39
C LYS A 5 19.78 -2.18 -4.57
N HIS A 6 18.76 -2.09 -5.42
CA HIS A 6 18.03 -0.86 -5.72
C HIS A 6 16.55 -1.01 -5.40
N ILE A 7 16.03 -0.14 -4.55
CA ILE A 7 14.61 -0.05 -4.19
C ILE A 7 13.99 1.18 -4.85
N LEU A 8 12.83 1.00 -5.47
CA LEU A 8 11.94 2.10 -5.87
C LEU A 8 10.87 2.30 -4.80
N VAL A 9 10.68 3.54 -4.36
CA VAL A 9 9.72 3.89 -3.30
C VAL A 9 8.66 4.87 -3.81
N THR A 10 7.41 4.63 -3.42
CA THR A 10 6.26 5.53 -3.65
C THR A 10 5.35 5.56 -2.41
N ASN A 11 4.30 6.38 -2.44
CA ASN A 11 3.20 6.39 -1.46
C ASN A 11 1.95 7.06 -2.08
N ASP A 12 0.87 7.16 -1.31
CA ASP A 12 -0.34 7.93 -1.64
C ASP A 12 -0.57 9.16 -0.75
N ASP A 13 0.18 9.32 0.35
CA ASP A 13 0.14 10.51 1.21
C ASP A 13 0.86 11.74 0.61
N GLY A 14 1.56 11.56 -0.51
CA GLY A 14 2.33 12.60 -1.18
C GLY A 14 3.79 12.71 -0.72
N HIS A 15 4.59 13.42 -1.51
CA HIS A 15 6.04 13.50 -1.37
C HIS A 15 6.54 14.13 -0.05
N GLU A 16 5.77 15.02 0.58
CA GLU A 16 6.12 15.66 1.85
C GLU A 16 5.75 14.82 3.08
N SER A 17 5.17 13.63 2.89
CA SER A 17 4.71 12.79 4.01
C SER A 17 5.88 12.40 4.93
N VAL A 18 5.74 12.74 6.22
CA VAL A 18 6.71 12.35 7.25
C VAL A 18 6.92 10.83 7.33
N ALA A 19 5.88 10.05 7.01
CA ALA A 19 5.94 8.58 7.01
C ALA A 19 6.76 8.05 5.83
N LEU A 20 6.67 8.69 4.65
CA LEU A 20 7.52 8.40 3.50
C LEU A 20 8.98 8.72 3.80
N HIS A 21 9.25 9.88 4.39
CA HIS A 21 10.62 10.26 4.77
C HIS A 21 11.23 9.28 5.79
N ALA A 22 10.45 8.82 6.78
CA ALA A 22 10.89 7.80 7.73
C ALA A 22 11.23 6.47 7.04
N LEU A 23 10.37 6.02 6.11
CA LEU A 23 10.62 4.83 5.30
C LEU A 23 11.92 4.96 4.49
N VAL A 24 12.07 6.04 3.73
CA VAL A 24 13.21 6.29 2.85
C VAL A 24 14.52 6.38 3.66
N ALA A 25 14.50 7.08 4.80
CA ALA A 25 15.65 7.18 5.69
C ALA A 25 16.09 5.81 6.22
N GLU A 26 15.15 4.91 6.47
CA GLU A 26 15.46 3.55 6.92
C GLU A 26 16.04 2.69 5.80
N LEU A 27 15.41 2.68 4.63
CA LEU A 27 15.82 1.86 3.48
C LEU A 27 17.18 2.28 2.90
N ARG A 28 17.50 3.59 2.91
CA ARG A 28 18.80 4.12 2.46
C ARG A 28 19.99 3.60 3.28
N LYS A 29 19.75 3.03 4.47
CA LYS A 29 20.80 2.39 5.29
C LYS A 29 21.28 1.06 4.71
N ILE A 30 20.46 0.40 3.88
CA ILE A 30 20.73 -0.96 3.40
C ILE A 30 20.81 -1.10 1.87
N ALA A 31 20.27 -0.15 1.10
CA ALA A 31 20.21 -0.21 -0.37
C ALA A 31 20.25 1.18 -1.03
N LYS A 32 20.44 1.21 -2.35
CA LYS A 32 20.13 2.41 -3.16
C LYS A 32 18.63 2.61 -3.21
N VAL A 33 18.16 3.85 -3.06
CA VAL A 33 16.73 4.17 -3.04
C VAL A 33 16.45 5.31 -3.99
N THR A 34 15.55 5.07 -4.96
CA THR A 34 14.93 6.13 -5.77
C THR A 34 13.49 6.31 -5.31
N VAL A 35 13.08 7.55 -5.11
CA VAL A 35 11.75 7.93 -4.64
C VAL A 35 11.00 8.61 -5.77
N VAL A 36 9.80 8.13 -6.07
CA VAL A 36 8.84 8.77 -6.96
C VAL A 36 7.48 8.74 -6.29
N ALA A 37 7.01 9.91 -5.84
CA ALA A 37 5.76 10.05 -5.10
C ALA A 37 4.84 11.12 -5.72
N PRO A 38 3.52 11.04 -5.51
CA PRO A 38 2.59 12.08 -5.92
C PRO A 38 2.93 13.45 -5.31
N ALA A 39 2.66 14.53 -6.05
CA ALA A 39 2.83 15.89 -5.54
C ALA A 39 1.90 16.18 -4.34
N ASN A 40 0.66 15.66 -4.38
CA ASN A 40 -0.36 15.84 -3.35
C ASN A 40 -0.91 14.48 -2.90
N GLU A 41 -1.60 14.44 -1.76
CA GLU A 41 -2.33 13.26 -1.29
C GLU A 41 -3.33 12.75 -2.33
N LYS A 42 -3.34 11.43 -2.56
CA LYS A 42 -4.19 10.70 -3.51
C LYS A 42 -4.95 9.56 -2.82
N SER A 43 -5.51 9.83 -1.64
CA SER A 43 -6.31 8.86 -0.90
C SER A 43 -7.48 8.31 -1.72
N ALA A 44 -7.72 7.01 -1.61
CA ALA A 44 -8.79 6.26 -2.28
C ALA A 44 -8.82 6.36 -3.83
N CYS A 45 -7.67 6.58 -4.49
CA CYS A 45 -7.60 6.63 -5.96
C CYS A 45 -7.72 5.27 -6.66
N GLY A 46 -7.68 4.16 -5.90
CA GLY A 46 -7.59 2.80 -6.44
C GLY A 46 -6.38 2.59 -7.36
N HIS A 47 -6.41 1.49 -8.12
CA HIS A 47 -5.39 1.17 -9.12
C HIS A 47 -5.70 1.84 -10.47
N SER A 48 -5.56 3.17 -10.52
CA SER A 48 -5.81 3.98 -11.72
C SER A 48 -4.52 4.51 -12.36
N LEU A 49 -4.47 4.48 -13.69
CA LEU A 49 -3.43 5.11 -14.51
C LEU A 49 -4.00 6.31 -15.25
N THR A 50 -3.24 7.40 -15.31
CA THR A 50 -3.61 8.62 -16.01
C THR A 50 -3.33 8.49 -17.51
N LEU A 51 -4.38 8.48 -18.31
CA LEU A 51 -4.30 8.37 -19.78
C LEU A 51 -4.81 9.62 -20.52
N SER A 52 -5.46 10.55 -19.81
CA SER A 52 -6.18 11.68 -20.40
C SER A 52 -5.33 12.93 -20.59
N HIS A 53 -4.18 13.04 -19.90
CA HIS A 53 -3.27 14.18 -19.98
C HIS A 53 -1.83 13.76 -19.64
N PRO A 54 -0.81 14.53 -20.05
CA PRO A 54 0.56 14.26 -19.67
C PRO A 54 0.80 14.49 -18.16
N LEU A 55 1.82 13.83 -17.63
CA LEU A 55 2.31 13.99 -16.26
C LEU A 55 3.77 14.46 -16.29
N ASN A 56 4.18 15.21 -15.26
CA ASN A 56 5.50 15.83 -15.21
C ASN A 56 6.27 15.41 -13.95
N PHE A 57 7.49 14.90 -14.15
CA PHE A 57 8.44 14.71 -13.06
C PHE A 57 9.07 16.03 -12.65
N VAL A 58 9.20 16.22 -11.34
CA VAL A 58 9.98 17.31 -10.75
C VAL A 58 11.01 16.69 -9.81
N SER A 59 12.29 16.86 -10.12
CA SER A 59 13.39 16.46 -9.22
C SER A 59 13.43 17.40 -8.02
N LEU A 60 13.41 16.82 -6.83
CA LEU A 60 13.48 17.53 -5.56
C LEU A 60 14.87 17.42 -4.93
N ASP A 61 15.54 16.30 -5.16
CA ASP A 61 16.90 15.98 -4.71
C ASP A 61 17.47 14.85 -5.58
N ASP A 62 18.70 14.44 -5.32
CA ASP A 62 19.30 13.24 -5.87
C ASP A 62 18.43 12.01 -5.56
N ASP A 63 18.04 11.29 -6.62
CA ASP A 63 17.16 10.11 -6.54
C ASP A 63 15.80 10.37 -5.85
N PHE A 64 15.32 11.63 -5.79
CA PHE A 64 14.00 11.97 -5.24
C PHE A 64 13.21 12.85 -6.22
N TYR A 65 12.07 12.34 -6.67
CA TYR A 65 11.17 13.01 -7.60
C TYR A 65 9.75 13.05 -7.05
N LYS A 66 9.04 14.14 -7.36
CA LYS A 66 7.58 14.16 -7.30
C LYS A 66 6.98 14.08 -8.70
N LEU A 67 5.79 13.51 -8.79
CA LEU A 67 4.99 13.49 -10.00
C LEU A 67 3.78 14.42 -9.82
N GLU A 68 3.71 15.47 -10.63
CA GLU A 68 2.58 16.41 -10.60
C GLU A 68 1.30 15.71 -11.08
N ASP A 69 0.23 15.83 -10.30
CA ASP A 69 -1.10 15.24 -10.52
C ASP A 69 -1.19 13.71 -10.73
N GLY A 70 -0.09 12.97 -10.63
CA GLY A 70 -0.08 11.51 -10.81
C GLY A 70 -0.62 10.72 -9.61
N THR A 71 -1.01 9.47 -9.87
CA THR A 71 -1.33 8.45 -8.85
C THR A 71 -0.07 7.68 -8.42
N PRO A 72 -0.12 6.87 -7.35
CA PRO A 72 0.97 5.95 -7.01
C PRO A 72 1.29 4.96 -8.13
N SER A 73 0.27 4.49 -8.86
CA SER A 73 0.47 3.62 -10.03
C SER A 73 1.18 4.37 -11.16
N ASP A 74 0.82 5.63 -11.43
CA ASP A 74 1.53 6.46 -12.41
C ASP A 74 3.02 6.64 -12.02
N CYS A 75 3.28 6.88 -10.72
CA CYS A 75 4.63 7.01 -10.20
C CYS A 75 5.47 5.77 -10.50
N ILE A 76 4.94 4.58 -10.21
CA ILE A 76 5.65 3.32 -10.46
C ILE A 76 5.81 3.06 -11.95
N TYR A 77 4.73 3.15 -12.73
CA TYR A 77 4.77 2.89 -14.16
C TYR A 77 5.79 3.79 -14.85
N LEU A 78 5.66 5.11 -14.68
CA LEU A 78 6.54 6.06 -15.34
C LEU A 78 7.99 5.94 -14.84
N ALA A 79 8.23 5.73 -13.55
CA ALA A 79 9.58 5.55 -13.05
C ALA A 79 10.26 4.33 -13.69
N LEU A 80 9.58 3.18 -13.71
CA LEU A 80 10.11 1.96 -14.29
C LEU A 80 10.46 2.11 -15.78
N HIS A 81 9.63 2.85 -16.52
CA HIS A 81 9.79 3.02 -17.97
C HIS A 81 10.64 4.22 -18.39
N SER A 82 10.98 5.16 -17.50
CA SER A 82 11.79 6.35 -17.84
C SER A 82 13.10 6.48 -17.07
N MET A 83 13.20 5.86 -15.89
CA MET A 83 14.38 5.97 -15.01
C MET A 83 15.13 4.64 -14.86
N PHE A 84 14.46 3.50 -15.08
CA PHE A 84 15.01 2.16 -14.91
C PHE A 84 15.08 1.36 -16.22
N GLU A 85 15.11 2.05 -17.37
CA GLU A 85 15.17 1.40 -18.68
C GLU A 85 16.32 0.38 -18.77
N GLY A 86 15.97 -0.90 -18.89
CA GLY A 86 16.94 -2.01 -18.99
C GLY A 86 17.54 -2.49 -17.67
N ASN A 87 17.30 -1.82 -16.54
CA ASN A 87 17.78 -2.22 -15.23
C ASN A 87 16.72 -1.97 -14.15
N LYS A 88 15.77 -2.90 -14.02
CA LYS A 88 14.66 -2.79 -13.05
C LYS A 88 15.18 -2.76 -11.60
N PRO A 89 14.47 -2.08 -10.68
CA PRO A 89 14.79 -2.18 -9.26
C PRO A 89 14.57 -3.63 -8.77
N ASP A 90 15.29 -4.01 -7.72
CA ASP A 90 15.14 -5.32 -7.08
C ASP A 90 13.83 -5.44 -6.30
N LEU A 91 13.26 -4.32 -5.85
CA LEU A 91 12.06 -4.27 -5.04
C LEU A 91 11.36 -2.91 -5.19
N VAL A 92 10.03 -2.93 -5.17
CA VAL A 92 9.22 -1.73 -4.92
C VAL A 92 8.66 -1.75 -3.50
N VAL A 93 8.72 -0.62 -2.80
CA VAL A 93 8.03 -0.43 -1.52
C VAL A 93 7.10 0.77 -1.61
N SER A 94 5.82 0.54 -1.37
CA SER A 94 4.78 1.58 -1.33
C SER A 94 4.36 1.85 0.10
N GLY A 95 4.53 3.09 0.59
CA GLY A 95 4.17 3.49 1.95
C GLY A 95 5.17 4.47 2.58
N ILE A 96 5.22 4.59 3.92
CA ILE A 96 4.28 4.03 4.89
C ILE A 96 2.99 4.86 4.84
N ASN A 97 1.85 4.22 4.60
CA ASN A 97 0.55 4.89 4.61
C ASN A 97 0.13 5.30 6.02
N LYS A 98 -0.42 6.51 6.19
CA LYS A 98 -1.09 6.95 7.43
C LYS A 98 -2.54 6.47 7.47
N GLY A 99 -2.73 5.18 7.69
CA GLY A 99 -4.05 4.55 7.75
C GLY A 99 -3.96 3.09 7.35
N SER A 100 -4.88 2.27 7.85
CA SER A 100 -4.89 0.85 7.52
C SER A 100 -5.37 0.59 6.10
N ASN A 101 -4.78 -0.41 5.44
CA ASN A 101 -5.26 -0.98 4.18
C ASN A 101 -5.55 -2.47 4.40
N MET A 102 -6.72 -2.78 4.95
CA MET A 102 -7.12 -4.13 5.39
C MET A 102 -8.41 -4.60 4.73
N GLY A 103 -8.58 -5.90 4.62
CA GLY A 103 -9.76 -6.53 4.03
C GLY A 103 -9.99 -6.08 2.59
N GLU A 104 -11.20 -5.64 2.31
CA GLU A 104 -11.61 -5.21 0.97
C GLU A 104 -11.11 -3.80 0.62
N ASP A 105 -10.58 -3.03 1.58
CA ASP A 105 -10.04 -1.70 1.31
C ASP A 105 -8.76 -1.72 0.49
N ILE A 106 -8.10 -2.86 0.42
CA ILE A 106 -6.90 -3.08 -0.38
C ILE A 106 -7.14 -2.71 -1.85
N THR A 107 -8.36 -2.89 -2.39
CA THR A 107 -8.68 -2.55 -3.79
C THR A 107 -8.86 -1.06 -4.05
N TYR A 108 -9.20 -0.27 -3.02
CA TYR A 108 -9.33 1.19 -3.10
C TYR A 108 -8.04 1.93 -2.72
N SER A 109 -7.11 1.24 -2.08
CA SER A 109 -5.88 1.79 -1.54
C SER A 109 -4.91 2.25 -2.63
N GLY A 110 -4.51 3.53 -2.58
CA GLY A 110 -3.43 4.06 -3.41
C GLY A 110 -2.08 3.44 -3.04
N THR A 111 -1.83 3.23 -1.75
CA THR A 111 -0.63 2.52 -1.27
C THR A 111 -0.54 1.12 -1.88
N ALA A 112 -1.61 0.33 -1.81
CA ALA A 112 -1.64 -1.01 -2.38
C ALA A 112 -1.48 -0.93 -3.90
N ALA A 113 -2.15 0.00 -4.57
CA ALA A 113 -2.07 0.21 -6.02
C ALA A 113 -0.64 0.44 -6.54
N GLY A 114 0.24 1.11 -5.75
CA GLY A 114 1.66 1.20 -6.09
C GLY A 114 2.36 -0.16 -6.12
N ALA A 115 2.08 -1.03 -5.15
CA ALA A 115 2.61 -2.40 -5.14
C ALA A 115 1.96 -3.30 -6.21
N MET A 116 0.66 -3.12 -6.48
CA MET A 116 -0.06 -3.81 -7.56
C MET A 116 0.60 -3.50 -8.91
N GLU A 117 0.85 -2.22 -9.20
CA GLU A 117 1.49 -1.81 -10.45
C GLU A 117 2.88 -2.41 -10.58
N ALA A 118 3.69 -2.40 -9.51
CA ALA A 118 5.03 -2.99 -9.54
C ALA A 118 5.01 -4.48 -9.93
N VAL A 119 4.13 -5.28 -9.34
CA VAL A 119 4.06 -6.72 -9.66
C VAL A 119 3.44 -6.99 -11.04
N LEU A 120 2.59 -6.09 -11.55
CA LEU A 120 2.16 -6.13 -12.97
C LEU A 120 3.33 -5.88 -13.92
N GLN A 121 4.26 -5.00 -13.56
CA GLN A 121 5.49 -4.73 -14.30
C GLN A 121 6.60 -5.77 -14.01
N GLY A 122 6.30 -6.83 -13.26
CA GLY A 122 7.22 -7.92 -12.97
C GLY A 122 8.32 -7.59 -11.95
N VAL A 123 8.07 -6.64 -11.04
CA VAL A 123 8.96 -6.30 -9.93
C VAL A 123 8.32 -6.74 -8.61
N PRO A 124 9.03 -7.49 -7.73
CA PRO A 124 8.53 -7.80 -6.38
C PRO A 124 8.13 -6.54 -5.60
N ALA A 125 7.08 -6.62 -4.78
CA ALA A 125 6.58 -5.44 -4.09
C ALA A 125 6.04 -5.68 -2.68
N ILE A 126 6.13 -4.63 -1.87
CA ILE A 126 5.52 -4.53 -0.54
C ILE A 126 4.70 -3.25 -0.47
N ALA A 127 3.44 -3.35 -0.03
CA ALA A 127 2.66 -2.22 0.46
C ALA A 127 2.71 -2.23 2.00
N ILE A 128 3.02 -1.11 2.64
CA ILE A 128 3.10 -1.01 4.10
C ILE A 128 2.28 0.17 4.64
N SER A 129 1.50 -0.12 5.67
CA SER A 129 0.50 0.79 6.24
C SER A 129 0.60 0.81 7.76
N GLN A 130 0.55 2.00 8.35
CA GLN A 130 0.44 2.20 9.79
C GLN A 130 -1.04 2.34 10.16
N VAL A 131 -1.55 1.49 11.04
CA VAL A 131 -2.87 1.68 11.63
C VAL A 131 -2.81 2.94 12.50
N MET A 132 -3.76 3.86 12.30
CA MET A 132 -3.77 5.17 12.94
C MET A 132 -4.98 5.31 13.85
N ASP A 133 -4.80 5.98 14.98
CA ASP A 133 -5.87 6.67 15.69
C ASP A 133 -5.75 8.15 15.39
N PHE A 134 -6.60 8.67 14.50
CA PHE A 134 -6.57 10.06 14.06
C PHE A 134 -6.98 11.06 15.15
N THR A 135 -7.42 10.59 16.32
CA THR A 135 -7.66 11.45 17.49
C THR A 135 -6.39 11.73 18.30
N GLN A 136 -5.30 11.00 18.01
CA GLN A 136 -4.02 11.10 18.69
C GLN A 136 -2.96 11.77 17.78
N PRO A 137 -1.87 12.30 18.36
CA PRO A 137 -0.72 12.74 17.58
C PRO A 137 -0.16 11.62 16.70
N LEU A 138 0.50 12.00 15.58
CA LEU A 138 1.15 11.04 14.70
C LEU A 138 2.19 10.20 15.46
N PRO A 139 2.26 8.88 15.23
CA PRO A 139 3.30 8.04 15.79
C PRO A 139 4.65 8.34 15.12
N ASN A 140 5.72 7.77 15.68
CA ASN A 140 7.07 7.92 15.13
C ASN A 140 7.42 6.91 14.02
N PHE A 141 6.51 6.00 13.67
CA PHE A 141 6.68 4.95 12.66
C PHE A 141 7.86 3.97 12.92
N ASP A 142 8.39 3.91 14.14
CA ASP A 142 9.57 3.09 14.48
C ASP A 142 9.31 1.59 14.26
N LEU A 143 8.14 1.09 14.68
CA LEU A 143 7.79 -0.31 14.47
C LEU A 143 7.68 -0.61 12.96
N ALA A 144 7.01 0.25 12.20
CA ALA A 144 6.83 0.09 10.77
C ALA A 144 8.17 0.10 10.01
N THR A 145 9.09 1.00 10.35
CA THR A 145 10.42 1.08 9.74
C THR A 145 11.30 -0.14 10.09
N ARG A 146 11.25 -0.65 11.33
CA ARG A 146 11.92 -1.91 11.68
C ARG A 146 11.31 -3.12 10.98
N THR A 147 9.99 -3.17 10.86
CA THR A 147 9.27 -4.24 10.14
C THR A 147 9.70 -4.26 8.68
N ILE A 148 9.65 -3.13 7.97
CA ILE A 148 10.01 -3.10 6.55
C ILE A 148 11.49 -3.41 6.33
N ARG A 149 12.40 -2.91 7.18
CA ARG A 149 13.82 -3.32 7.12
C ARG A 149 13.95 -4.84 7.20
N THR A 150 13.30 -5.46 8.19
CA THR A 150 13.40 -6.91 8.40
C THR A 150 12.91 -7.70 7.18
N LEU A 151 11.81 -7.26 6.56
CA LEU A 151 11.29 -7.89 5.35
C LEU A 151 12.23 -7.70 4.16
N VAL A 152 12.74 -6.49 3.94
CA VAL A 152 13.67 -6.19 2.85
C VAL A 152 14.97 -6.97 2.99
N GLU A 153 15.56 -7.02 4.19
CA GLU A 153 16.78 -7.79 4.44
C GLU A 153 16.57 -9.29 4.17
N LYS A 154 15.42 -9.86 4.58
CA LYS A 154 15.05 -11.25 4.25
C LYS A 154 14.98 -11.46 2.74
N ILE A 155 14.30 -10.57 2.02
CA ILE A 155 14.15 -10.65 0.55
C ILE A 155 15.50 -10.54 -0.14
N PHE A 156 16.38 -9.63 0.29
CA PHE A 156 17.70 -9.47 -0.32
C PHE A 156 18.69 -10.58 0.03
N SER A 157 18.49 -11.26 1.15
CA SER A 157 19.29 -12.41 1.57
C SER A 157 18.84 -13.74 0.94
N GLY A 158 17.66 -13.78 0.33
CA GLY A 158 17.03 -14.98 -0.19
C GLY A 158 16.21 -14.71 -1.45
N GLU A 159 15.13 -15.46 -1.62
CA GLU A 159 14.17 -15.26 -2.71
C GLU A 159 12.90 -14.61 -2.18
N PHE A 160 12.28 -13.76 -3.00
CA PHE A 160 10.95 -13.25 -2.70
C PHE A 160 9.97 -14.43 -2.71
N PRO A 161 9.21 -14.68 -1.63
CA PRO A 161 8.50 -15.94 -1.46
C PRO A 161 7.21 -16.04 -2.28
N LEU A 162 6.75 -14.95 -2.89
CA LEU A 162 5.51 -14.93 -3.65
C LEU A 162 5.78 -15.02 -5.15
N PRO A 163 4.92 -15.72 -5.91
CA PRO A 163 5.03 -15.82 -7.35
C PRO A 163 4.68 -14.48 -8.05
N HIS A 164 4.78 -14.50 -9.38
CA HIS A 164 4.44 -13.36 -10.22
C HIS A 164 3.01 -12.87 -9.97
N ARG A 165 2.81 -11.53 -10.00
CA ARG A 165 1.53 -10.84 -9.73
C ARG A 165 0.97 -11.04 -8.32
N GLU A 166 1.85 -11.31 -7.36
CA GLU A 166 1.53 -11.30 -5.93
C GLU A 166 2.45 -10.35 -5.18
N PHE A 167 1.90 -9.60 -4.22
CA PHE A 167 2.65 -8.67 -3.37
C PHE A 167 2.34 -8.88 -1.89
N LEU A 168 3.23 -8.37 -1.02
CA LEU A 168 3.00 -8.38 0.43
C LEU A 168 2.26 -7.11 0.85
N ASN A 169 1.07 -7.25 1.41
CA ASN A 169 0.37 -6.16 2.10
C ASN A 169 0.63 -6.25 3.61
N VAL A 170 1.18 -5.19 4.19
CA VAL A 170 1.64 -5.15 5.58
C VAL A 170 0.90 -4.06 6.35
N ASN A 171 0.26 -4.43 7.45
CA ASN A 171 -0.36 -3.47 8.38
C ASN A 171 0.33 -3.56 9.75
N VAL A 172 0.66 -2.40 10.30
CA VAL A 172 1.39 -2.25 11.57
C VAL A 172 0.44 -1.70 12.63
N PRO A 173 0.32 -2.32 13.81
CA PRO A 173 -0.63 -1.89 14.83
C PRO A 173 -0.25 -0.53 15.42
N ASN A 174 -1.25 0.21 15.90
CA ASN A 174 -1.05 1.48 16.59
C ASN A 174 -0.69 1.26 18.07
N GLY A 175 0.11 2.15 18.65
CA GLY A 175 0.37 2.16 20.11
C GLY A 175 1.20 1.00 20.65
N VAL A 176 1.82 0.20 19.77
CA VAL A 176 2.66 -0.95 20.15
C VAL A 176 4.11 -0.66 19.81
N THR A 177 5.01 -0.79 20.79
CA THR A 177 6.44 -0.54 20.60
C THR A 177 7.13 -1.69 19.87
N ASP A 178 6.76 -2.94 20.13
CA ASP A 178 7.33 -4.13 19.50
C ASP A 178 6.25 -5.20 19.28
N ALA A 179 6.27 -5.85 18.11
CA ALA A 179 5.24 -6.78 17.69
C ALA A 179 5.78 -7.87 16.77
N SER A 180 5.36 -9.11 16.99
CA SER A 180 5.67 -10.20 16.06
C SER A 180 4.83 -10.12 14.79
N MET A 181 5.41 -10.53 13.66
CA MET A 181 4.70 -10.64 12.37
C MET A 181 3.88 -11.92 12.32
N LYS A 182 2.65 -11.82 11.80
CA LYS A 182 1.75 -12.95 11.52
C LYS A 182 1.36 -12.96 10.05
N VAL A 183 1.45 -14.13 9.44
CA VAL A 183 0.82 -14.37 8.12
C VAL A 183 -0.69 -14.40 8.33
N THR A 184 -1.40 -13.65 7.50
CA THR A 184 -2.84 -13.39 7.63
C THR A 184 -3.54 -13.52 6.28
N TYR A 185 -4.87 -13.59 6.30
CA TYR A 185 -5.70 -13.39 5.10
C TYR A 185 -6.47 -12.07 5.21
N ALA A 186 -6.84 -11.48 4.07
CA ALA A 186 -7.66 -10.26 4.05
C ALA A 186 -9.10 -10.55 4.48
N GLY A 187 -9.58 -9.90 5.55
CA GLY A 187 -10.95 -10.03 6.06
C GLY A 187 -12.04 -9.46 5.14
N TYR A 188 -13.28 -9.46 5.62
CA TYR A 188 -14.39 -8.70 5.04
C TYR A 188 -14.53 -7.37 5.74
N ARG A 189 -14.85 -6.31 5.00
CA ARG A 189 -15.23 -5.03 5.60
C ARG A 189 -16.74 -4.97 5.74
N PHE A 190 -17.24 -4.54 6.91
CA PHE A 190 -18.64 -4.19 7.04
C PHE A 190 -18.84 -2.77 6.49
N TYR A 191 -19.35 -2.65 5.28
CA TYR A 191 -19.80 -1.37 4.73
C TYR A 191 -21.14 -0.97 5.38
N GLY A 192 -21.14 0.13 6.14
CA GLY A 192 -22.36 0.79 6.59
C GLY A 192 -22.90 1.73 5.51
N ASN A 193 -24.21 1.85 5.31
CA ASN A 193 -24.77 2.77 4.31
C ASN A 193 -24.99 4.18 4.90
N ASP A 194 -23.92 4.89 5.26
CA ASP A 194 -24.03 6.25 5.83
C ASP A 194 -23.51 7.33 4.87
N ALA A 195 -24.28 8.40 4.73
CA ALA A 195 -23.93 9.58 3.95
C ALA A 195 -24.45 10.81 4.67
N HIS A 196 -23.56 11.75 4.98
CA HIS A 196 -23.90 12.92 5.79
C HIS A 196 -24.24 14.12 4.92
N LEU A 197 -25.53 14.44 4.83
CA LEU A 197 -26.02 15.66 4.19
C LEU A 197 -25.62 16.90 4.99
N HIS A 198 -25.01 17.85 4.30
CA HIS A 198 -24.73 19.18 4.82
C HIS A 198 -25.24 20.24 3.85
N ARG A 199 -25.55 21.42 4.39
CA ARG A 199 -25.94 22.60 3.61
C ARG A 199 -24.98 23.73 3.88
N ASN A 200 -24.46 24.33 2.82
CA ASN A 200 -23.65 25.53 2.97
C ASN A 200 -24.54 26.74 3.33
N PRO A 201 -23.97 27.90 3.70
CA PRO A 201 -24.76 29.09 4.04
C PRO A 201 -25.68 29.64 2.93
N ARG A 202 -25.51 29.18 1.68
CA ARG A 202 -26.38 29.52 0.53
C ARG A 202 -27.48 28.49 0.28
N GLY A 203 -27.63 27.49 1.16
CA GLY A 203 -28.61 26.42 1.04
C GLY A 203 -28.23 25.31 0.06
N MET A 204 -27.01 25.32 -0.48
CA MET A 204 -26.55 24.28 -1.41
C MET A 204 -26.20 23.01 -0.65
N GLU A 205 -26.77 21.89 -1.08
CA GLU A 205 -26.55 20.58 -0.48
C GLU A 205 -25.26 19.95 -0.98
N TYR A 206 -24.52 19.32 -0.06
CA TYR A 206 -23.39 18.45 -0.36
C TYR A 206 -23.41 17.28 0.61
N TYR A 207 -22.87 16.14 0.15
CA TYR A 207 -22.85 14.90 0.90
C TYR A 207 -21.42 14.49 1.16
N TRP A 208 -21.13 14.10 2.39
CA TRP A 208 -19.92 13.33 2.70
C TRP A 208 -20.25 11.85 2.67
N LEU A 209 -19.39 11.06 2.05
CA LEU A 209 -19.38 9.62 2.28
C LEU A 209 -19.11 9.40 3.77
N GLY A 210 -20.02 8.71 4.46
CA GLY A 210 -19.88 8.44 5.88
C GLY A 210 -18.67 7.57 6.16
N LEU A 211 -18.08 7.76 7.34
CA LEU A 211 -17.04 6.86 7.83
C LEU A 211 -17.71 5.52 8.14
N HIS A 212 -17.46 4.52 7.30
CA HIS A 212 -17.83 3.15 7.66
C HIS A 212 -17.09 2.79 8.95
N PRO A 213 -17.76 2.23 9.97
CA PRO A 213 -17.06 1.73 11.14
C PRO A 213 -15.92 0.81 10.69
N LEU A 214 -14.77 0.88 11.36
CA LEU A 214 -13.66 -0.08 11.19
C LEU A 214 -14.07 -1.44 11.76
N ALA A 215 -15.16 -1.99 11.23
CA ALA A 215 -15.73 -3.25 11.59
C ALA A 215 -15.38 -4.24 10.48
N PHE A 216 -14.71 -5.31 10.86
CA PHE A 216 -14.31 -6.36 9.94
C PHE A 216 -14.85 -7.69 10.44
N LYS A 217 -15.05 -8.64 9.51
CA LYS A 217 -15.41 -10.03 9.83
C LYS A 217 -14.35 -10.97 9.28
N PRO A 218 -13.97 -12.03 10.02
CA PRO A 218 -13.22 -13.13 9.44
C PRO A 218 -13.99 -13.77 8.27
N ARG A 219 -13.24 -14.36 7.33
CA ARG A 219 -13.83 -15.16 6.25
C ARG A 219 -14.19 -16.53 6.81
N GLU A 220 -15.30 -17.09 6.34
CA GLU A 220 -15.74 -18.41 6.77
C GLU A 220 -14.72 -19.50 6.41
N ALA A 221 -14.64 -20.53 7.26
CA ALA A 221 -13.76 -21.68 7.07
C ALA A 221 -12.25 -21.36 6.94
N LYS A 222 -11.77 -20.30 7.60
CA LYS A 222 -10.33 -20.02 7.75
C LYS A 222 -9.87 -20.31 9.18
N THR A 223 -8.70 -20.92 9.31
CA THR A 223 -8.07 -21.29 10.60
C THR A 223 -6.94 -20.34 11.00
N MET A 224 -6.40 -19.56 10.06
CA MET A 224 -5.43 -18.49 10.33
C MET A 224 -6.15 -17.24 10.84
N LEU A 225 -5.40 -16.26 11.35
CA LEU A 225 -5.97 -14.94 11.68
C LEU A 225 -6.24 -14.15 10.40
N SER A 226 -7.31 -13.37 10.40
CA SER A 226 -7.44 -12.25 9.46
C SER A 226 -6.44 -11.15 9.78
N ASP A 227 -6.20 -10.26 8.82
CA ASP A 227 -5.44 -9.04 9.00
C ASP A 227 -5.97 -8.18 10.16
N PHE A 228 -7.29 -7.99 10.23
CA PHE A 228 -7.92 -7.27 11.34
C PHE A 228 -7.70 -7.93 12.70
N GLU A 229 -7.94 -9.25 12.83
CA GLU A 229 -7.75 -9.97 14.11
C GLU A 229 -6.29 -9.92 14.57
N ALA A 230 -5.34 -9.95 13.64
CA ALA A 230 -3.92 -9.80 13.96
C ALA A 230 -3.61 -8.40 14.52
N ILE A 231 -4.12 -7.34 13.88
CA ILE A 231 -3.96 -5.96 14.38
C ILE A 231 -4.61 -5.77 15.75
N GLU A 232 -5.83 -6.27 15.95
CA GLU A 232 -6.54 -6.18 17.23
C GLU A 232 -5.77 -6.87 18.36
N GLN A 233 -5.09 -7.99 18.05
CA GLN A 233 -4.23 -8.72 18.98
C GLN A 233 -2.82 -8.12 19.13
N GLY A 234 -2.53 -6.98 18.49
CA GLY A 234 -1.25 -6.28 18.58
C GLY A 234 -0.12 -6.90 17.75
N PHE A 235 -0.44 -7.74 16.77
CA PHE A 235 0.53 -8.29 15.81
C PHE A 235 0.66 -7.41 14.57
N VAL A 236 1.82 -7.50 13.90
CA VAL A 236 1.95 -7.00 12.53
C VAL A 236 1.30 -8.00 11.59
N SER A 237 0.32 -7.55 10.80
CA SER A 237 -0.30 -8.37 9.76
C SER A 237 0.55 -8.34 8.49
N VAL A 238 0.81 -9.52 7.92
CA VAL A 238 1.43 -9.71 6.61
C VAL A 238 0.52 -10.59 5.78
N THR A 239 -0.06 -10.04 4.71
CA THR A 239 -1.02 -10.74 3.84
C THR A 239 -0.45 -10.82 2.42
N PRO A 240 -0.32 -12.03 1.81
CA PRO A 240 -0.06 -12.13 0.38
C PRO A 240 -1.34 -11.76 -0.39
N ILE A 241 -1.22 -10.85 -1.35
CA ILE A 241 -2.33 -10.42 -2.20
C ILE A 241 -2.04 -10.75 -3.65
N HIS A 242 -2.97 -11.46 -4.27
CA HIS A 242 -2.97 -11.80 -5.69
C HIS A 242 -3.85 -10.85 -6.50
N LEU A 243 -3.47 -10.54 -7.74
CA LEU A 243 -4.23 -9.65 -8.63
C LEU A 243 -5.25 -10.37 -9.53
N ASP A 244 -5.29 -11.70 -9.48
CA ASP A 244 -6.25 -12.47 -10.27
C ASP A 244 -7.61 -12.54 -9.56
N MET A 245 -8.55 -11.75 -10.06
CA MET A 245 -9.89 -11.63 -9.49
C MET A 245 -10.87 -12.69 -10.02
N SER A 246 -10.41 -13.65 -10.83
CA SER A 246 -11.27 -14.69 -11.41
C SER A 246 -11.80 -15.63 -10.33
N ALA A 247 -13.12 -15.79 -10.25
CA ALA A 247 -13.76 -16.71 -9.30
C ALA A 247 -13.72 -18.16 -9.82
N TYR A 248 -12.52 -18.76 -9.90
CA TYR A 248 -12.29 -20.10 -10.49
C TYR A 248 -13.24 -21.18 -9.96
N ALA A 249 -13.52 -21.19 -8.65
CA ALA A 249 -14.44 -22.15 -8.03
C ALA A 249 -15.90 -22.05 -8.52
N SER A 250 -16.27 -20.95 -9.18
CA SER A 250 -17.62 -20.74 -9.73
C SER A 250 -17.73 -21.05 -11.22
N MET A 251 -16.62 -21.25 -11.92
CA MET A 251 -16.60 -21.37 -13.39
C MET A 251 -17.38 -22.58 -13.89
N GLU A 252 -17.18 -23.77 -13.30
CA GLU A 252 -17.89 -25.00 -13.70
C GLU A 252 -19.42 -24.85 -13.59
N LYS A 253 -19.88 -24.20 -12.50
CA LYS A 253 -21.31 -23.92 -12.30
C LYS A 253 -21.83 -22.91 -13.32
N LEU A 254 -21.04 -21.91 -13.68
CA LEU A 254 -21.40 -20.91 -14.69
C LEU A 254 -21.48 -21.55 -16.09
N GLU A 255 -20.49 -22.38 -16.46
CA GLU A 255 -20.48 -23.12 -17.72
C GLU A 255 -21.69 -24.04 -17.86
N SER A 256 -22.07 -24.74 -16.78
CA SER A 256 -23.25 -25.61 -16.77
C SER A 256 -24.58 -24.85 -16.91
N TRP A 257 -24.60 -23.56 -16.58
CA TRP A 257 -25.81 -22.73 -16.64
C TRP A 257 -26.05 -22.11 -18.03
N LEU A 258 -24.98 -21.82 -18.77
CA LEU A 258 -25.03 -21.27 -20.13
C LEU A 258 -25.57 -22.29 -21.14
#